data_AF-A0A168D3T6-F1
#
_entry.id   AF-A0A168D3T6-F1
#
_cell.length_a   1.000
_cell.length_b   1.000
_cell.length_c   1.000
_cell.angle_alpha   90.00
_cell.angle_beta   90.00
_cell.angle_gamma   90.00
#
_symmetry.space_group_name_H-M   'P 1'
#
loop_
_entity.id
_entity.type
_entity.pdbx_description
1 polymer ?
#
loop_
_entity_poly.entity_id
_entity_poly.type
_entity_poly.pdbx_seq_one_letter_code
_entity_poly.pdbx_strand_id
1 'polypeptide(L)'
;MQKYGLESFELSQAYLFFWDKFEKANWFLEQIIDTSQDDIESRVVQQLFADQISDGGQMSMVQGLVAKYGLVPKGIYPDNWNAMNSGVLNSILKTKLRQNALTLRKLLRGELAVEPLPAMVEGYKARFLQEVLMIMTLLLGPPPSSTESFIWEYNDKNGEAHRLSTSPKAFARDIYGSAIHVNSETLGGMISLVHDPRHKPMSLLTVDRLGNIVGGRKVEYVNVDMETLKFACVRMIQAGMPIFFGCDVGQFSDKDLGVMDTDLLTIKSVLTPICWE
;
A
#
# COMPACT_ATOMS: atom_id res chain seq x y z
N MET A 1 -9.99 12.06 15.74
CA MET A 1 -11.27 12.52 16.33
C MET A 1 -11.17 12.71 17.83
N GLN A 2 -11.11 11.64 18.64
CA GLN A 2 -11.14 11.73 20.11
C GLN A 2 -10.09 12.66 20.73
N LYS A 3 -8.81 12.51 20.37
CA LYS A 3 -7.70 13.32 20.92
C LYS A 3 -7.90 14.83 20.75
N TYR A 4 -8.46 15.23 19.60
CA TYR A 4 -8.63 16.63 19.22
C TYR A 4 -10.08 17.11 19.31
N GLY A 5 -10.97 16.33 19.95
CA GLY A 5 -12.38 16.71 20.13
C GLY A 5 -13.17 16.92 18.83
N LEU A 6 -12.79 16.29 17.72
CA LEU A 6 -13.40 16.55 16.40
C LEU A 6 -14.72 15.80 16.20
N GLU A 7 -15.68 16.45 15.55
CA GLU A 7 -16.93 15.82 15.07
C GLU A 7 -16.66 14.83 13.93
N SER A 8 -15.81 15.22 12.97
CA SER A 8 -15.37 14.36 11.86
C SER A 8 -13.88 14.59 11.57
N PHE A 9 -13.22 13.56 11.05
CA PHE A 9 -11.80 13.64 10.71
C PHE A 9 -11.41 12.53 9.74
N GLU A 10 -10.56 12.88 8.79
CA GLU A 10 -9.90 11.92 7.91
C GLU A 10 -8.39 12.19 7.88
N LEU A 11 -7.62 11.10 7.83
CA LEU A 11 -6.22 11.16 7.42
C LEU A 11 -6.16 11.27 5.89
N SER A 12 -5.14 11.95 5.36
CA SER A 12 -4.93 12.03 3.92
C SER A 12 -4.51 10.66 3.36
N GLN A 13 -5.42 10.00 2.67
CA GLN A 13 -5.13 8.78 1.91
C GLN A 13 -4.25 9.10 0.70
N ALA A 14 -4.50 10.24 0.03
CA ALA A 14 -3.67 10.75 -1.06
C ALA A 14 -2.19 10.92 -0.69
N TYR A 15 -1.87 11.29 0.56
CA TYR A 15 -0.49 11.45 1.01
C TYR A 15 0.28 10.13 1.00
N LEU A 16 -0.32 9.07 1.56
CA LEU A 16 0.28 7.75 1.53
C LEU A 16 0.28 7.16 0.12
N PHE A 17 -0.78 7.40 -0.66
CA PHE A 17 -0.87 6.99 -2.06
C PHE A 17 0.27 7.57 -2.92
N PHE A 18 0.61 8.85 -2.71
CA PHE A 18 1.77 9.46 -3.36
C PHE A 18 3.05 8.70 -3.00
N TRP A 19 3.37 8.55 -1.71
CA TRP A 19 4.62 7.89 -1.32
C TRP A 19 4.67 6.41 -1.69
N ASP A 20 3.55 5.71 -1.63
CA ASP A 20 3.45 4.31 -2.04
C ASP A 20 3.82 4.12 -3.52
N LYS A 21 3.29 4.96 -4.42
CA LYS A 21 3.62 4.88 -5.85
C LYS A 21 5.08 5.18 -6.13
N PHE A 22 5.62 6.19 -5.46
CA PHE A 22 7.02 6.56 -5.62
C PHE A 22 7.95 5.44 -5.14
N GLU A 23 7.62 4.82 -4.01
CA GLU A 23 8.38 3.70 -3.46
C GLU A 23 8.26 2.46 -4.33
N LYS A 24 7.05 2.09 -4.77
CA LYS A 24 6.85 0.97 -5.71
C LYS A 24 7.63 1.16 -7.01
N ALA A 25 7.71 2.39 -7.53
CA ALA A 25 8.55 2.70 -8.69
C ALA A 25 10.03 2.39 -8.41
N ASN A 26 10.56 2.82 -7.27
CA ASN A 26 11.93 2.52 -6.85
C ASN A 26 12.15 1.02 -6.64
N TRP A 27 11.24 0.37 -5.92
CA TRP A 27 11.28 -1.06 -5.66
C TRP A 27 11.24 -1.88 -6.95
N PHE A 28 10.40 -1.49 -7.92
CA PHE A 28 10.38 -2.13 -9.24
C PHE A 28 11.72 -1.98 -9.96
N LEU A 29 12.35 -0.80 -9.94
CA LEU A 29 13.67 -0.62 -10.57
C LEU A 29 14.74 -1.50 -9.91
N GLU A 30 14.71 -1.67 -8.58
CA GLU A 30 15.60 -2.63 -7.89
C GLU A 30 15.33 -4.08 -8.33
N GLN A 31 14.07 -4.48 -8.51
CA GLN A 31 13.77 -5.80 -9.04
C GLN A 31 14.31 -6.00 -10.46
N ILE A 32 14.30 -4.96 -11.28
CA ILE A 32 14.85 -5.00 -12.64
C ILE A 32 16.38 -5.12 -12.62
N ILE A 33 17.05 -4.47 -11.67
CA ILE A 33 18.51 -4.63 -11.47
C ILE A 33 18.82 -6.08 -11.10
N ASP A 34 18.10 -6.61 -10.10
CA ASP A 34 18.27 -7.97 -9.58
C ASP A 34 17.98 -9.06 -10.63
N THR A 35 16.97 -8.86 -11.47
CA THR A 35 16.57 -9.80 -12.54
C THR A 35 17.13 -9.45 -13.92
N SER A 36 18.16 -8.59 -13.98
CA SER A 36 18.66 -8.05 -15.25
C SER A 36 19.21 -9.12 -16.21
N GLN A 37 19.77 -10.20 -15.67
CA GLN A 37 20.34 -11.30 -16.44
C GLN A 37 19.29 -12.33 -16.87
N ASP A 38 18.13 -12.40 -16.20
CA ASP A 38 17.05 -13.31 -16.55
C ASP A 38 16.45 -12.98 -17.91
N ASP A 39 15.92 -13.96 -18.63
CA ASP A 39 15.19 -13.71 -19.89
C ASP A 39 14.03 -12.72 -19.66
N ILE A 40 13.85 -11.78 -20.60
CA ILE A 40 12.72 -10.85 -20.57
C ILE A 40 11.39 -11.61 -20.63
N GLU A 41 11.34 -12.77 -21.28
CA GLU A 41 10.15 -13.63 -21.38
C GLU A 41 9.98 -14.57 -20.17
N SER A 42 10.92 -14.57 -19.23
CA SER A 42 10.80 -15.39 -18.02
C SER A 42 9.56 -14.99 -17.22
N ARG A 43 8.95 -15.97 -16.55
CA ARG A 43 7.72 -15.77 -15.76
C ARG A 43 7.86 -14.66 -14.71
N VAL A 44 9.01 -14.60 -14.03
CA VAL A 44 9.26 -13.59 -12.99
C VAL A 44 9.32 -12.20 -13.60
N VAL A 45 10.09 -12.03 -14.69
CA VAL A 45 10.22 -10.73 -15.35
C VAL A 45 8.89 -10.30 -15.95
N GLN A 46 8.16 -11.19 -16.63
CA GLN A 46 6.82 -10.87 -17.15
C GLN A 46 5.84 -10.46 -16.03
N GLN A 47 5.87 -11.13 -14.88
CA GLN A 47 5.04 -10.76 -13.73
C GLN A 47 5.41 -9.36 -13.19
N LEU A 48 6.71 -9.04 -13.08
CA LEU A 48 7.16 -7.69 -12.70
C LEU A 48 6.71 -6.64 -13.72
N PHE A 49 6.63 -6.99 -15.02
CA PHE A 49 6.18 -6.09 -16.08
C PHE A 49 4.64 -5.97 -16.22
N ALA A 50 3.89 -6.87 -15.61
CA ALA A 50 2.43 -6.88 -15.67
C ALA A 50 1.82 -5.70 -14.89
N ASP A 51 2.19 -5.55 -13.61
CA ASP A 51 1.63 -4.51 -12.73
C ASP A 51 2.63 -3.99 -11.69
N GLN A 52 3.44 -2.99 -12.07
CA GLN A 52 4.55 -2.45 -11.27
C GLN A 52 4.12 -1.64 -10.05
N ILE A 53 2.98 -0.94 -10.18
CA ILE A 53 2.61 0.19 -9.34
C ILE A 53 1.09 0.23 -9.11
N SER A 54 0.47 -0.95 -8.99
CA SER A 54 -0.94 -1.08 -8.66
C SER A 54 -1.29 -0.29 -7.39
N ASP A 55 -2.56 0.10 -7.25
CA ASP A 55 -3.00 0.87 -6.07
C ASP A 55 -3.12 0.00 -4.81
N GLY A 56 -3.19 -1.33 -4.98
CA GLY A 56 -3.35 -2.29 -3.89
C GLY A 56 -2.08 -2.45 -3.05
N GLY A 57 -2.22 -2.93 -1.82
CA GLY A 57 -1.11 -3.13 -0.91
C GLY A 57 -1.46 -4.07 0.23
N GLN A 58 -0.52 -4.20 1.17
CA GLN A 58 -0.64 -5.03 2.37
C GLN A 58 -0.40 -4.20 3.63
N MET A 59 -0.87 -4.68 4.78
CA MET A 59 -0.76 -3.93 6.04
C MET A 59 0.70 -3.56 6.38
N SER A 60 1.66 -4.46 6.15
CA SER A 60 3.08 -4.19 6.38
C SER A 60 3.66 -3.09 5.48
N MET A 61 3.15 -2.96 4.24
CA MET A 61 3.52 -1.91 3.31
C MET A 61 3.04 -0.54 3.82
N VAL A 62 1.82 -0.47 4.35
CA VAL A 62 1.28 0.76 4.98
C VAL A 62 2.06 1.12 6.23
N GLN A 63 2.35 0.15 7.11
CA GLN A 63 3.19 0.38 8.30
C GLN A 63 4.56 0.94 7.93
N GLY A 64 5.19 0.43 6.86
CA GLY A 64 6.46 0.94 6.33
C GLY A 64 6.35 2.40 5.88
N LEU A 65 5.28 2.75 5.15
CA LEU A 65 5.05 4.12 4.70
C LEU A 65 4.84 5.07 5.88
N VAL A 66 4.01 4.70 6.86
CA VAL A 66 3.77 5.52 8.06
C VAL A 66 5.06 5.69 8.86
N ALA A 67 5.89 4.66 9.00
CA ALA A 67 7.18 4.77 9.67
C ALA A 67 8.15 5.72 8.93
N LYS A 68 8.17 5.66 7.58
CA LYS A 68 9.11 6.44 6.76
C LYS A 68 8.65 7.88 6.51
N TYR A 69 7.36 8.09 6.30
CA TYR A 69 6.79 9.37 5.85
C TYR A 69 5.82 10.01 6.84
N GLY A 70 5.31 9.25 7.81
CA GLY A 70 4.31 9.75 8.76
C GLY A 70 2.91 9.85 8.17
N LEU A 71 2.09 10.71 8.75
CA LEU A 71 0.69 10.92 8.40
C LEU A 71 0.37 12.41 8.43
N VAL A 72 -0.61 12.83 7.65
CA VAL A 72 -1.15 14.19 7.68
C VAL A 72 -2.68 14.16 7.66
N PRO A 73 -3.38 15.16 8.23
CA PRO A 73 -4.82 15.34 8.04
C PRO A 73 -5.19 15.50 6.56
N LYS A 74 -6.39 15.06 6.16
CA LYS A 74 -6.90 15.22 4.79
C LYS A 74 -6.96 16.69 4.34
N GLY A 75 -7.23 17.62 5.25
CA GLY A 75 -7.21 19.06 4.96
C GLY A 75 -5.83 19.62 4.58
N ILE A 76 -4.73 18.94 4.91
CA ILE A 76 -3.36 19.36 4.54
C ILE A 76 -3.00 18.89 3.13
N TYR A 77 -3.50 17.72 2.72
CA TYR A 77 -3.28 17.17 1.39
C TYR A 77 -4.55 16.44 0.93
N PRO A 78 -5.52 17.16 0.34
CA PRO A 78 -6.81 16.59 -0.03
C PRO A 78 -6.71 15.73 -1.30
N ASP A 79 -7.72 14.89 -1.51
CA ASP A 79 -7.83 14.11 -2.74
C ASP A 79 -8.05 15.04 -3.94
N ASN A 80 -7.32 14.79 -5.02
CA ASN A 80 -7.57 15.41 -6.32
C ASN A 80 -8.15 14.40 -7.31
N TRP A 81 -8.51 14.86 -8.52
CA TRP A 81 -9.17 13.99 -9.50
C TRP A 81 -8.35 12.72 -9.82
N ASN A 82 -7.03 12.83 -9.97
CA ASN A 82 -6.15 11.69 -10.27
C ASN A 82 -5.94 10.76 -9.06
N ALA A 83 -6.02 11.28 -7.83
CA ALA A 83 -6.02 10.47 -6.62
C ALA A 83 -7.31 9.62 -6.52
N MET A 84 -8.45 10.17 -6.95
CA MET A 84 -9.74 9.48 -6.97
C MET A 84 -9.95 8.61 -8.23
N ASN A 85 -9.26 8.90 -9.32
CA ASN A 85 -9.39 8.25 -10.64
C ASN A 85 -8.00 7.91 -11.20
N SER A 86 -7.32 6.97 -10.54
CA SER A 86 -5.90 6.66 -10.76
C SER A 86 -5.56 6.05 -12.14
N GLY A 87 -6.55 5.69 -12.97
CA GLY A 87 -6.35 4.99 -14.24
C GLY A 87 -5.37 5.70 -15.18
N VAL A 88 -5.52 7.02 -15.34
CA VAL A 88 -4.64 7.84 -16.20
C VAL A 88 -3.22 7.91 -15.63
N LEU A 89 -3.09 8.22 -14.34
CA LEU A 89 -1.81 8.25 -13.63
C LEU A 89 -1.06 6.92 -13.77
N ASN A 90 -1.76 5.81 -13.51
CA ASN A 90 -1.20 4.47 -13.60
C ASN A 90 -0.76 4.13 -15.02
N SER A 91 -1.54 4.48 -16.04
CA SER A 91 -1.18 4.24 -17.44
C SER A 91 0.12 4.94 -17.83
N ILE A 92 0.25 6.23 -17.47
CA ILE A 92 1.44 7.04 -17.77
C ILE A 92 2.67 6.49 -17.04
N LEU A 93 2.55 6.28 -15.72
CA LEU A 93 3.67 5.80 -14.91
C LEU A 93 4.10 4.38 -15.30
N LYS A 94 3.17 3.44 -15.52
CA LYS A 94 3.52 2.07 -15.96
C LYS A 94 4.25 2.09 -17.30
N THR A 95 3.80 2.90 -18.25
CA THR A 95 4.47 3.04 -19.56
C THR A 95 5.89 3.58 -19.39
N LYS A 96 6.06 4.62 -18.58
CA LYS A 96 7.37 5.22 -18.30
C LYS A 96 8.30 4.24 -17.58
N LEU A 97 7.80 3.49 -16.60
CA LEU A 97 8.57 2.49 -15.87
C LEU A 97 9.00 1.33 -16.76
N ARG A 98 8.16 0.86 -17.69
CA ARG A 98 8.56 -0.15 -18.68
C ARG A 98 9.69 0.33 -19.58
N GLN A 99 9.62 1.58 -20.06
CA GLN A 99 10.71 2.19 -20.83
C GLN A 99 12.01 2.26 -20.01
N ASN A 100 11.91 2.70 -18.76
CA ASN A 100 13.05 2.83 -17.85
C ASN A 100 13.67 1.47 -17.54
N ALA A 101 12.85 0.44 -17.29
CA ALA A 101 13.29 -0.93 -17.05
C ALA A 101 14.03 -1.54 -18.25
N LEU A 102 13.51 -1.38 -19.47
CA LEU A 102 14.19 -1.85 -20.68
C LEU A 102 15.55 -1.15 -20.86
N THR A 103 15.62 0.15 -20.59
CA THR A 103 16.87 0.90 -20.65
C THR A 103 17.88 0.41 -19.61
N LEU A 104 17.42 0.15 -18.38
CA LEU A 104 18.26 -0.35 -17.29
C LEU A 104 18.82 -1.74 -17.58
N ARG A 105 18.00 -2.63 -18.16
CA ARG A 105 18.43 -3.97 -18.58
C ARG A 105 19.49 -3.92 -19.67
N LYS A 106 19.29 -3.08 -20.70
CA LYS A 106 20.29 -2.86 -21.76
C LYS A 106 21.62 -2.38 -21.20
N LEU A 107 21.58 -1.43 -20.25
CA LEU A 107 22.77 -0.96 -19.55
C LEU A 107 23.48 -2.13 -18.86
N LEU A 108 22.78 -2.86 -17.99
CA LEU A 108 23.35 -3.95 -17.18
C LEU A 108 23.85 -5.15 -18.00
N ARG A 109 23.38 -5.30 -19.24
CA ARG A 109 23.84 -6.34 -20.18
C ARG A 109 25.00 -5.88 -21.08
N GLY A 110 25.45 -4.63 -20.94
CA GLY A 110 26.48 -4.07 -21.82
C GLY A 110 26.01 -3.88 -23.27
N GLU A 111 24.69 -3.83 -23.49
CA GLU A 111 24.10 -3.54 -24.81
C GLU A 111 24.10 -2.04 -25.11
N LEU A 112 24.37 -1.21 -24.11
CA LEU A 112 24.82 0.16 -24.30
C LEU A 112 26.34 0.09 -24.51
N ALA A 113 26.89 0.86 -25.45
CA ALA A 113 28.33 0.89 -25.77
C ALA A 113 29.21 1.51 -24.65
N VAL A 114 28.90 1.18 -23.40
CA VAL A 114 29.45 1.70 -22.15
C VAL A 114 29.38 0.57 -21.11
N GLU A 115 30.46 0.37 -20.35
CA GLU A 115 30.50 -0.63 -19.29
C GLU A 115 29.55 -0.26 -18.12
N PRO A 116 28.75 -1.22 -17.60
CA PRO A 116 27.81 -0.95 -16.51
C PRO A 116 28.50 -0.84 -15.16
N LEU A 117 29.11 0.31 -14.90
CA LEU A 117 29.67 0.62 -13.59
C LEU A 117 28.55 0.87 -12.57
N PRO A 118 28.68 0.44 -11.29
CA PRO A 118 27.63 0.63 -10.27
C PRO A 118 27.17 2.09 -10.13
N ALA A 119 28.09 3.04 -10.18
CA ALA A 119 27.76 4.48 -10.13
C ALA A 119 26.88 4.93 -11.31
N MET A 120 27.05 4.32 -12.48
CA MET A 120 26.23 4.61 -13.65
C MET A 120 24.80 4.08 -13.47
N VAL A 121 24.66 2.85 -12.98
CA VAL A 121 23.35 2.23 -12.69
C VAL A 121 22.57 3.09 -11.70
N GLU A 122 23.21 3.54 -10.62
CA GLU A 122 22.60 4.46 -9.65
C GLU A 122 22.22 5.80 -10.27
N GLY A 123 23.06 6.37 -11.14
CA GLY A 123 22.75 7.61 -11.87
C GLY A 123 21.52 7.48 -12.77
N TYR A 124 21.37 6.35 -13.48
CA TYR A 124 20.17 6.07 -14.28
C TYR A 124 18.93 5.91 -13.39
N LYS A 125 19.03 5.15 -12.30
CA LYS A 125 17.93 4.95 -11.34
C LYS A 125 17.47 6.28 -10.75
N ALA A 126 18.40 7.12 -10.29
CA ALA A 126 18.09 8.45 -9.74
C ALA A 126 17.36 9.34 -10.76
N ARG A 127 17.83 9.36 -12.01
CA ARG A 127 17.15 10.08 -13.11
C ARG A 127 15.74 9.55 -13.36
N PHE A 128 15.57 8.24 -13.41
CA PHE A 128 14.26 7.61 -13.61
C PHE A 128 13.27 7.93 -12.49
N LEU A 129 13.74 7.95 -11.23
CA LEU A 129 12.92 8.36 -10.09
C LEU A 129 12.57 9.84 -10.14
N GLN A 130 13.47 10.70 -10.61
CA GLN A 130 13.17 12.11 -10.81
C GLN A 130 12.04 12.31 -11.85
N GLU A 131 12.06 11.54 -12.94
CA GLU A 131 10.99 11.57 -13.95
C GLU A 131 9.65 11.10 -13.35
N VAL A 132 9.66 10.04 -12.55
CA VAL A 132 8.47 9.54 -11.84
C VAL A 132 7.92 10.61 -10.90
N LEU A 133 8.79 11.23 -10.09
CA LEU A 133 8.41 12.29 -9.16
C LEU A 133 7.81 13.49 -9.89
N MET A 134 8.38 13.88 -11.02
CA MET A 134 7.84 14.95 -11.86
C MET A 134 6.42 14.63 -12.36
N ILE A 135 6.20 13.43 -12.92
CA ILE A 135 4.88 13.00 -13.39
C ILE A 135 3.87 13.01 -12.24
N MET A 136 4.25 12.46 -11.09
CA MET A 136 3.39 12.42 -9.91
C MET A 136 3.08 13.81 -9.38
N THR A 137 4.04 14.72 -9.34
CA THR A 137 3.83 16.09 -8.88
C THR A 137 2.90 16.86 -9.82
N LEU A 138 2.99 16.63 -11.13
CA LEU A 138 2.08 17.23 -12.12
C LEU A 138 0.64 16.73 -11.98
N LEU A 139 0.45 15.45 -11.65
CA LEU A 139 -0.88 14.83 -11.62
C LEU A 139 -1.53 14.82 -10.23
N LEU A 140 -0.75 14.72 -9.16
CA LEU A 140 -1.21 14.66 -7.76
C LEU A 140 -1.00 15.98 -7.01
N GLY A 141 -0.15 16.88 -7.53
CA GLY A 141 0.35 18.02 -6.76
C GLY A 141 1.49 17.61 -5.82
N PRO A 142 2.34 18.56 -5.38
CA PRO A 142 3.43 18.26 -4.46
C PRO A 142 2.87 17.90 -3.08
N PRO A 143 3.27 16.76 -2.47
CA PRO A 143 2.88 16.44 -1.11
C PRO A 143 3.59 17.37 -0.11
N PRO A 144 3.04 17.57 1.09
CA PRO A 144 3.78 18.22 2.17
C PRO A 144 5.07 17.45 2.48
N SER A 145 6.10 18.18 2.94
CA SER A 145 7.37 17.56 3.32
C SER A 145 7.16 16.51 4.42
N SER A 146 7.87 15.38 4.31
CA SER A 146 7.83 14.30 5.32
C SER A 146 8.67 14.60 6.57
N THR A 147 9.54 15.60 6.52
CA THR A 147 10.43 16.00 7.62
C THR A 147 10.05 17.33 8.24
N GLU A 148 9.62 18.29 7.42
CA GLU A 148 9.27 19.63 7.89
C GLU A 148 7.91 19.64 8.58
N SER A 149 7.70 20.68 9.40
CA SER A 149 6.40 20.87 10.05
C SER A 149 5.37 21.48 9.10
N PHE A 150 4.13 21.04 9.23
CA PHE A 150 2.95 21.68 8.67
C PHE A 150 2.12 22.32 9.78
N ILE A 151 1.30 23.30 9.40
CA ILE A 151 0.31 23.92 10.29
C ILE A 151 -1.05 23.33 9.95
N TRP A 152 -1.74 22.80 10.96
CA TRP A 152 -3.11 22.33 10.86
C TRP A 152 -4.03 23.15 11.76
N GLU A 153 -4.95 23.85 11.12
CA GLU A 153 -5.99 24.65 11.75
C GLU A 153 -7.31 23.90 11.64
N TYR A 154 -8.03 23.79 12.77
CA TYR A 154 -9.28 23.04 12.84
C TYR A 154 -10.19 23.60 13.93
N ASN A 155 -11.50 23.37 13.79
CA ASN A 155 -12.45 23.62 14.87
C ASN A 155 -12.77 22.29 15.56
N ASP A 156 -12.86 22.30 16.88
CA ASP A 156 -13.40 21.14 17.60
C ASP A 156 -14.92 21.06 17.49
N LYS A 157 -15.53 20.02 18.07
CA LYS A 157 -16.99 19.81 18.06
C LYS A 157 -17.79 20.90 18.79
N ASN A 158 -17.14 21.76 19.58
CA ASN A 158 -17.79 22.89 20.26
C ASN A 158 -17.67 24.19 19.44
N GLY A 159 -16.96 24.15 18.30
CA GLY A 159 -16.70 25.31 17.45
C GLY A 159 -15.49 26.14 17.90
N GLU A 160 -14.68 25.68 18.85
CA GLU A 160 -13.47 26.40 19.25
C GLU A 160 -12.36 26.16 18.22
N ALA A 161 -11.68 27.25 17.81
CA ALA A 161 -10.61 27.20 16.83
C ALA A 161 -9.27 26.81 17.46
N HIS A 162 -8.59 25.84 16.85
CA HIS A 162 -7.31 25.30 17.29
C HIS A 162 -6.28 25.37 16.16
N ARG A 163 -5.00 25.42 16.55
CA ARG A 163 -3.87 25.44 15.62
C ARG A 163 -2.75 24.54 16.14
N LEU A 164 -2.32 23.59 15.32
CA LEU A 164 -1.23 22.65 15.63
C LEU A 164 -0.11 22.81 14.60
N SER A 165 1.12 23.00 15.06
CA SER A 165 2.33 22.90 14.24
C SER A 165 3.05 21.60 14.57
N THR A 166 3.23 20.71 13.59
CA THR A 166 3.84 19.40 13.79
C THR A 166 4.39 18.84 12.48
N SER A 167 5.32 17.89 12.53
CA SER A 167 5.77 17.14 11.35
C SER A 167 4.91 15.89 11.12
N PRO A 168 4.85 15.35 9.90
CA PRO A 168 4.06 14.15 9.62
C PRO A 168 4.40 12.94 10.50
N LYS A 169 5.69 12.75 10.82
CA LYS A 169 6.13 11.67 11.73
C LYS A 169 5.69 11.90 13.16
N ALA A 170 5.83 13.13 13.65
CA ALA A 170 5.38 13.48 15.00
C ALA A 170 3.86 13.35 15.12
N PHE A 171 3.11 13.79 14.10
CA PHE A 171 1.67 13.59 14.00
C PHE A 171 1.31 12.10 14.07
N ALA A 172 1.88 11.26 13.20
CA ALA A 172 1.61 9.82 13.18
C ALA A 172 1.89 9.11 14.52
N ARG A 173 2.87 9.59 15.29
CA ARG A 173 3.20 9.06 16.61
C ARG A 173 2.20 9.44 17.69
N ASP A 174 1.58 10.61 17.54
CA ASP A 174 0.83 11.26 18.61
C ASP A 174 -0.69 11.32 18.34
N ILE A 175 -1.18 10.91 17.18
CA ILE A 175 -2.60 11.01 16.80
C ILE A 175 -3.59 10.19 17.64
N TYR A 176 -3.12 9.32 18.53
CA TYR A 176 -3.94 8.35 19.24
C TYR A 176 -4.70 8.98 20.41
N GLY A 177 -6.00 8.68 20.51
CA GLY A 177 -6.84 9.08 21.64
C GLY A 177 -6.70 8.12 22.82
N SER A 178 -6.99 8.60 24.03
CA SER A 178 -6.91 7.80 25.27
C SER A 178 -7.89 6.63 25.34
N ALA A 179 -8.96 6.64 24.54
CA ALA A 179 -9.98 5.59 24.57
C ALA A 179 -9.69 4.40 23.64
N ILE A 180 -8.68 4.50 22.77
CA ILE A 180 -8.25 3.40 21.91
C ILE A 180 -6.87 2.94 22.42
N HIS A 181 -6.76 1.67 22.82
CA HIS A 181 -5.50 1.05 23.25
C HIS A 181 -4.56 0.73 22.08
N VAL A 182 -4.49 1.64 21.09
CA VAL A 182 -3.64 1.52 19.92
C VAL A 182 -2.79 2.77 19.85
N ASN A 183 -1.48 2.58 19.87
CA ASN A 183 -0.50 3.62 19.62
C ASN A 183 0.49 3.16 18.54
N SER A 184 1.48 3.99 18.19
CA SER A 184 2.47 3.62 17.18
C SER A 184 3.26 2.36 17.52
N GLU A 185 3.55 2.11 18.80
CA GLU A 185 4.26 0.90 19.23
C GLU A 185 3.38 -0.35 19.03
N THR A 186 2.10 -0.23 19.40
CA THR A 186 1.09 -1.28 19.20
C THR A 186 0.97 -1.62 17.73
N LEU A 187 0.81 -0.61 16.86
CA LEU A 187 0.74 -0.79 15.41
C LEU A 187 2.03 -1.38 14.83
N GLY A 188 3.19 -0.97 15.34
CA GLY A 188 4.49 -1.54 14.96
C GLY A 188 4.58 -3.04 15.29
N GLY A 189 4.04 -3.43 16.44
CA GLY A 189 4.00 -4.81 16.91
C GLY A 189 2.90 -5.69 16.29
N MET A 190 1.94 -5.12 15.56
CA MET A 190 0.89 -5.91 14.90
C MET A 190 1.48 -6.83 13.83
N ILE A 191 0.95 -8.05 13.80
CA ILE A 191 1.24 -9.07 12.80
C ILE A 191 -0.04 -9.39 12.01
N SER A 192 0.12 -9.88 10.79
CA SER A 192 -1.02 -10.33 9.98
C SER A 192 -1.26 -11.82 10.21
N LEU A 193 -2.48 -12.18 10.58
CA LEU A 193 -2.93 -13.56 10.59
C LEU A 193 -3.63 -13.87 9.26
N VAL A 194 -3.46 -15.08 8.75
CA VAL A 194 -4.15 -15.56 7.54
C VAL A 194 -4.68 -16.96 7.77
N HIS A 195 -5.78 -17.30 7.11
CA HIS A 195 -6.23 -18.69 6.96
C HIS A 195 -5.99 -19.14 5.52
N ASP A 196 -4.89 -19.87 5.30
CA ASP A 196 -4.56 -20.48 4.02
C ASP A 196 -4.50 -22.02 4.18
N PRO A 197 -5.57 -22.74 3.82
CA PRO A 197 -5.66 -24.19 4.00
C PRO A 197 -4.72 -24.99 3.08
N ARG A 198 -4.01 -24.34 2.15
CA ARG A 198 -2.97 -24.99 1.32
C ARG A 198 -1.68 -25.24 2.10
N HIS A 199 -1.49 -24.55 3.21
CA HIS A 199 -0.31 -24.62 4.04
C HIS A 199 -0.65 -25.13 5.45
N LYS A 200 0.34 -25.71 6.13
CA LYS A 200 0.15 -26.17 7.52
C LYS A 200 -0.15 -24.98 8.44
N PRO A 201 -1.09 -25.10 9.41
CA PRO A 201 -1.26 -24.09 10.45
C PRO A 201 0.04 -23.86 11.24
N MET A 202 0.17 -22.66 11.84
CA MET A 202 1.34 -22.18 12.57
C MET A 202 2.63 -22.10 11.73
N SER A 203 2.50 -21.87 10.42
CA SER A 203 3.62 -21.57 9.52
C SER A 203 3.73 -20.07 9.26
N LEU A 204 4.96 -19.57 9.14
CA LEU A 204 5.22 -18.24 8.60
C LEU A 204 5.14 -18.29 7.06
N LEU A 205 4.29 -17.45 6.48
CA LEU A 205 4.11 -17.30 5.03
C LEU A 205 4.58 -15.92 4.58
N THR A 206 5.10 -15.86 3.37
CA THR A 206 5.45 -14.60 2.68
C THR A 206 5.18 -14.77 1.19
N VAL A 207 5.09 -13.66 0.47
CA VAL A 207 5.02 -13.65 -1.00
C VAL A 207 6.34 -13.10 -1.52
N ASP A 208 7.07 -13.93 -2.25
CA ASP A 208 8.35 -13.51 -2.81
C ASP A 208 8.17 -12.28 -3.71
N ARG A 209 9.10 -11.33 -3.57
CA ARG A 209 9.07 -10.04 -4.28
C ARG A 209 7.75 -9.27 -4.15
N LEU A 210 7.03 -9.38 -3.03
CA LEU A 210 5.91 -8.46 -2.74
C LEU A 210 6.37 -7.35 -1.79
N GLY A 211 6.33 -6.10 -2.24
CA GLY A 211 6.69 -4.94 -1.42
C GLY A 211 6.53 -3.60 -2.14
N ASN A 212 6.75 -2.52 -1.40
CA ASN A 212 6.80 -1.15 -1.91
C ASN A 212 8.10 -0.43 -1.54
N ILE A 213 8.60 -0.56 -0.31
CA ILE A 213 9.81 0.16 0.15
C ILE A 213 11.02 -0.79 0.08
N VAL A 214 12.07 -0.36 -0.62
CA VAL A 214 13.35 -1.08 -0.67
C VAL A 214 13.99 -1.12 0.72
N GLY A 215 14.31 -2.32 1.20
CA GLY A 215 14.80 -2.53 2.56
C GLY A 215 13.75 -2.32 3.66
N GLY A 216 12.48 -2.17 3.29
CA GLY A 216 11.36 -2.02 4.22
C GLY A 216 10.93 -3.33 4.88
N ARG A 217 9.84 -3.26 5.65
CA ARG A 217 9.23 -4.42 6.30
C ARG A 217 8.70 -5.40 5.25
N LYS A 218 9.03 -6.68 5.40
CA LYS A 218 8.53 -7.75 4.53
C LYS A 218 7.03 -7.97 4.73
N VAL A 219 6.36 -8.46 3.69
CA VAL A 219 4.98 -8.96 3.81
C VAL A 219 5.03 -10.36 4.39
N GLU A 220 4.54 -10.51 5.61
CA GLU A 220 4.57 -11.76 6.35
C GLU A 220 3.22 -12.03 7.01
N TYR A 221 2.83 -13.29 7.02
CA TYR A 221 1.60 -13.78 7.62
C TYR A 221 1.88 -14.97 8.52
N VAL A 222 1.22 -15.04 9.67
CA VAL A 222 1.16 -16.27 10.46
C VAL A 222 -0.09 -17.03 10.04
N ASN A 223 0.09 -18.21 9.44
CA ASN A 223 -1.01 -19.05 9.04
C ASN A 223 -1.67 -19.70 10.26
N VAL A 224 -2.99 -19.61 10.38
CA VAL A 224 -3.77 -20.16 11.49
C VAL A 224 -5.04 -20.84 10.97
N ASP A 225 -5.63 -21.69 11.80
CA ASP A 225 -6.98 -22.21 11.51
C ASP A 225 -8.05 -21.11 11.66
N MET A 226 -9.22 -21.37 11.08
CA MET A 226 -10.33 -20.42 11.06
C MET A 226 -10.89 -20.14 12.47
N GLU A 227 -10.82 -21.11 13.38
CA GLU A 227 -11.27 -20.94 14.76
C GLU A 227 -10.41 -19.92 15.50
N THR A 228 -9.08 -20.08 15.41
CA THR A 228 -8.08 -19.15 15.95
C THR A 228 -8.22 -17.76 15.35
N LEU A 229 -8.41 -17.67 14.02
CA LEU A 229 -8.58 -16.38 13.35
C LEU A 229 -9.83 -15.64 13.86
N LYS A 230 -10.98 -16.34 13.92
CA LYS A 230 -12.23 -15.78 14.46
C LYS A 230 -12.10 -15.41 15.94
N PHE A 231 -11.42 -16.25 16.73
CA PHE A 231 -11.15 -15.98 18.14
C PHE A 231 -10.35 -14.67 18.29
N ALA A 232 -9.26 -14.50 17.54
CA ALA A 232 -8.47 -13.27 17.55
C ALA A 232 -9.31 -12.04 17.18
N CYS A 233 -10.16 -12.14 16.15
CA CYS A 233 -11.09 -11.07 15.78
C CYS A 233 -12.05 -10.70 16.92
N VAL A 234 -12.70 -11.69 17.55
CA VAL A 234 -13.61 -11.43 18.67
C VAL A 234 -12.88 -10.75 19.82
N ARG A 235 -11.66 -11.16 20.14
CA ARG A 235 -10.84 -10.55 21.21
C ARG A 235 -10.47 -9.10 20.88
N MET A 236 -10.12 -8.79 19.63
CA MET A 236 -9.84 -7.41 19.20
C MET A 236 -11.07 -6.51 19.35
N ILE A 237 -12.24 -6.97 18.90
CA ILE A 237 -13.50 -6.22 19.03
C ILE A 237 -13.85 -5.98 20.49
N GLN A 238 -13.75 -7.02 21.34
CA GLN A 238 -13.98 -6.90 22.79
C GLN A 238 -13.02 -5.91 23.46
N ALA A 239 -11.81 -5.75 22.92
CA ALA A 239 -10.84 -4.76 23.37
C ALA A 239 -11.07 -3.35 22.80
N GLY A 240 -12.12 -3.14 22.01
CA GLY A 240 -12.42 -1.86 21.36
C GLY A 240 -11.48 -1.53 20.19
N MET A 241 -10.81 -2.54 19.63
CA MET A 241 -9.88 -2.37 18.51
C MET A 241 -10.55 -2.73 17.18
N PRO A 242 -10.54 -1.83 16.18
CA PRO A 242 -11.01 -2.16 14.84
C PRO A 242 -10.07 -3.19 14.18
N ILE A 243 -10.61 -3.96 13.24
CA ILE A 243 -9.88 -5.02 12.54
C ILE A 243 -9.77 -4.65 11.06
N PHE A 244 -8.53 -4.60 10.56
CA PHE A 244 -8.28 -4.66 9.13
C PHE A 244 -8.32 -6.13 8.69
N PHE A 245 -9.07 -6.44 7.64
CA PHE A 245 -9.11 -7.79 7.08
C PHE A 245 -9.11 -7.72 5.54
N GLY A 246 -8.53 -8.73 4.91
CA GLY A 246 -8.59 -8.95 3.47
C GLY A 246 -9.56 -10.07 3.14
N CYS A 247 -10.35 -9.90 2.09
CA CYS A 247 -11.25 -10.92 1.55
C CYS A 247 -11.42 -10.74 0.04
N ASP A 248 -11.95 -11.76 -0.63
CA ASP A 248 -12.45 -11.60 -2.00
C ASP A 248 -13.82 -10.94 -1.96
N VAL A 249 -13.82 -9.60 -2.00
CA VAL A 249 -15.02 -8.77 -1.81
C VAL A 249 -16.08 -8.96 -2.91
N GLY A 250 -15.69 -9.52 -4.06
CA GLY A 250 -16.61 -9.79 -5.16
C GLY A 250 -17.41 -11.08 -5.01
N GLN A 251 -16.98 -11.99 -4.14
CA GLN A 251 -17.65 -13.29 -3.95
C GLN A 251 -18.85 -13.14 -3.02
N PHE A 252 -20.01 -13.63 -3.46
CA PHE A 252 -21.23 -13.70 -2.65
C PHE A 252 -21.59 -12.37 -1.97
N SER A 253 -21.45 -11.27 -2.71
CA SER A 253 -21.53 -9.90 -2.21
C SER A 253 -22.49 -9.07 -3.06
N ASP A 254 -23.42 -8.39 -2.40
CA ASP A 254 -24.25 -7.34 -3.00
C ASP A 254 -23.79 -5.99 -2.48
N LYS A 255 -23.21 -5.19 -3.37
CA LYS A 255 -22.64 -3.88 -3.06
C LYS A 255 -23.69 -2.82 -2.73
N ASP A 256 -24.90 -2.95 -3.28
CA ASP A 256 -25.95 -1.94 -3.15
C ASP A 256 -26.69 -2.14 -1.82
N LEU A 257 -26.85 -3.39 -1.40
CA LEU A 257 -27.38 -3.78 -0.09
C LEU A 257 -26.31 -3.79 1.02
N GLY A 258 -25.03 -3.91 0.67
CA GLY A 258 -23.93 -4.03 1.63
C GLY A 258 -23.92 -5.38 2.36
N VAL A 259 -24.34 -6.46 1.69
CA VAL A 259 -24.47 -7.81 2.28
C VAL A 259 -23.43 -8.75 1.67
N MET A 260 -22.70 -9.47 2.52
CA MET A 260 -21.79 -10.57 2.13
C MET A 260 -22.28 -11.87 2.78
N ASP A 261 -22.94 -12.73 2.01
CA ASP A 261 -23.55 -13.96 2.48
C ASP A 261 -23.47 -15.07 1.42
N THR A 262 -22.93 -16.22 1.79
CA THR A 262 -22.79 -17.38 0.89
C THR A 262 -24.12 -17.91 0.36
N ASP A 263 -25.23 -17.61 1.02
CA ASP A 263 -26.59 -17.98 0.60
C ASP A 263 -27.33 -16.85 -0.14
N LEU A 264 -26.68 -15.71 -0.38
CA LEU A 264 -27.26 -14.53 -1.03
C LEU A 264 -27.78 -14.81 -2.45
N LEU A 265 -27.08 -15.68 -3.18
CA LEU A 265 -27.41 -16.06 -4.55
C LEU A 265 -27.71 -17.56 -4.60
N THR A 266 -28.86 -17.95 -5.15
CA THR A 266 -29.19 -19.36 -5.42
C THR A 266 -28.44 -19.86 -6.67
N ILE A 267 -27.11 -19.85 -6.63
CA ILE A 267 -26.27 -20.26 -7.78
C ILE A 267 -26.51 -21.74 -8.12
N LYS A 268 -26.82 -22.59 -7.13
CA LYS A 268 -27.10 -24.02 -7.32
C LYS A 268 -28.28 -24.31 -8.25
N SER A 269 -29.27 -23.42 -8.36
CA SER A 269 -30.39 -23.61 -9.28
C SER A 269 -30.07 -23.21 -10.73
N VAL A 270 -28.97 -22.49 -10.95
CA VAL A 270 -28.54 -22.00 -12.28
C VAL A 270 -27.36 -22.81 -12.82
N LEU A 271 -26.48 -23.29 -11.94
CA LEU A 271 -25.44 -24.27 -12.27
C LEU A 271 -26.05 -25.68 -12.20
N THR A 272 -26.88 -26.04 -13.18
CA THR A 272 -27.26 -27.45 -13.38
C THR A 272 -26.00 -28.30 -13.47
N PRO A 273 -25.91 -29.46 -12.80
CA PRO A 273 -24.82 -30.38 -13.06
C PRO A 273 -24.92 -30.76 -14.54
N ILE A 274 -23.91 -30.41 -15.34
CA ILE A 274 -23.69 -31.10 -16.60
C ILE A 274 -23.38 -32.54 -16.19
N CYS A 275 -24.37 -33.42 -16.32
CA CYS A 275 -24.16 -34.85 -16.25
C CYS A 275 -23.16 -35.20 -17.36
N TRP A 276 -21.90 -35.42 -16.99
CA TRP A 276 -20.97 -36.12 -17.85
C TRP A 276 -21.35 -37.60 -17.76
N GLU A 277 -22.12 -38.09 -18.73
CA GLU A 277 -22.25 -39.52 -19.02
C GLU A 277 -20.94 -40.09 -19.58
#